data_AF-A0A935GFD0-F1
#
_entry.id   AF-A0A935GFD0-F1
#
_cell.length_a   1.000
_cell.length_b   1.000
_cell.length_c   1.000
_cell.angle_alpha   90.00
_cell.angle_beta   90.00
_cell.angle_gamma   90.00
#
_symmetry.space_group_name_H-M   'P 1'
#
loop_
_entity.id
_entity.type
_entity.pdbx_description
1 polymer ?
#
loop_
_entity_poly.entity_id
_entity_poly.type
_entity_poly.pdbx_seq_one_letter_code
_entity_poly.pdbx_strand_id
1 'polypeptide(L)'
;MSSSQTMIVAMSGTYSVTVTNEYDCSSTDDIEVTISNVTVSLAETENGLEATIDPIVSGDYTWYTCDNDEIPGVTEAIYANPTIGECYYVIFTDEYDCEWVSNEVTVTSIANNQIPIANVYPVPTDNEVTIELINNNNADVYLYDMLGQLVNSYKMDDAKLTIDVSRLSGTHAKSSIC
;
A
#
# COMPACT_ATOMS: atom_id res chain seq x y z
N MET A 1 13.75 -40.12 -36.45
CA MET A 1 12.70 -39.10 -36.28
C MET A 1 12.74 -38.70 -34.81
N SER A 2 13.11 -37.46 -34.48
CA SER A 2 13.01 -36.97 -33.09
C SER A 2 11.74 -36.13 -33.00
N SER A 3 10.77 -36.58 -32.21
CA SER A 3 9.59 -35.76 -31.89
C SER A 3 9.91 -34.96 -30.64
N SER A 4 10.07 -33.64 -30.77
CA SER A 4 10.06 -32.75 -29.61
C SER A 4 8.61 -32.65 -29.13
N GLN A 5 8.29 -33.25 -28.00
CA GLN A 5 7.01 -33.06 -27.32
C GLN A 5 7.25 -32.13 -26.12
N THR A 6 6.62 -30.96 -26.14
CA THR A 6 6.57 -30.06 -25.01
C THR A 6 5.32 -30.36 -24.18
N MET A 7 5.50 -30.52 -22.87
CA MET A 7 4.43 -30.70 -21.90
C MET A 7 4.56 -29.60 -20.85
N ILE A 8 3.51 -28.81 -20.67
CA ILE A 8 3.44 -27.81 -19.59
C ILE A 8 2.97 -28.53 -18.34
N VAL A 9 3.71 -28.37 -17.25
CA VAL A 9 3.46 -29.04 -15.98
C VAL A 9 3.05 -28.00 -14.95
N ALA A 10 1.90 -28.21 -14.30
CA ALA A 10 1.32 -27.26 -13.33
C ALA A 10 1.33 -27.78 -11.88
N MET A 11 1.88 -28.97 -11.63
CA MET A 11 1.93 -29.57 -10.29
C MET A 11 3.32 -30.16 -10.03
N SER A 12 3.76 -30.10 -8.77
CA SER A 12 4.96 -30.81 -8.36
C SER A 12 4.75 -32.32 -8.44
N GLY A 13 5.80 -33.04 -8.81
CA GLY A 13 5.77 -34.49 -8.95
C GLY A 13 6.92 -35.03 -9.77
N THR A 14 7.09 -36.35 -9.73
CA THR A 14 8.01 -37.07 -10.62
C THR A 14 7.28 -37.39 -11.91
N TYR A 15 7.80 -36.89 -13.03
CA TYR A 15 7.28 -37.16 -14.36
C TYR A 15 8.17 -38.19 -15.04
N SER A 16 7.55 -39.27 -15.50
CA SER A 16 8.24 -40.36 -16.20
C SER A 16 7.89 -40.32 -17.68
N VAL A 17 8.90 -40.27 -18.53
CA VAL A 17 8.75 -40.35 -19.98
C VAL A 17 9.22 -41.73 -20.43
N THR A 18 8.30 -42.51 -20.99
CA THR A 18 8.64 -43.80 -21.62
C THR A 18 8.52 -43.68 -23.13
N VAL A 19 9.62 -43.93 -23.83
CA VAL A 19 9.68 -43.95 -25.29
C VAL A 19 9.76 -45.39 -25.76
N THR A 20 8.78 -45.84 -26.54
CA THR A 20 8.77 -47.17 -27.16
C THR A 20 8.94 -47.03 -28.67
N ASN A 21 9.86 -47.80 -29.27
CA ASN A 21 10.05 -47.82 -30.71
C ASN A 21 9.13 -48.84 -31.40
N GLU A 22 9.16 -48.89 -32.74
CA GLU A 22 8.39 -49.82 -33.56
C GLU A 22 8.75 -51.32 -33.38
N TYR A 23 9.84 -51.60 -32.65
CA TYR A 23 10.35 -52.94 -32.34
C TYR A 23 10.12 -53.33 -30.87
N ASP A 24 9.15 -52.70 -30.19
CA ASP A 24 8.78 -52.92 -28.79
C ASP A 24 9.92 -52.71 -27.77
N CYS A 25 10.99 -51.99 -28.14
CA CYS A 25 12.02 -51.59 -27.19
C CYS A 25 11.60 -50.28 -26.52
N SER A 26 11.55 -50.27 -25.18
CA SER A 26 11.23 -49.10 -24.37
C SER A 26 12.46 -48.54 -23.65
N SER A 27 12.55 -47.22 -23.53
CA SER A 27 13.48 -46.52 -22.64
C SER A 27 12.69 -45.53 -21.79
N THR A 28 13.03 -45.44 -20.50
CA THR A 28 12.35 -44.57 -19.54
C THR A 28 13.33 -43.57 -18.98
N ASP A 29 12.90 -42.33 -18.82
CA ASP A 29 13.61 -41.27 -18.11
C ASP A 29 12.66 -40.58 -17.13
N ASP A 30 13.18 -40.19 -15.97
CA ASP A 30 12.39 -39.62 -14.88
C ASP A 30 12.95 -38.24 -14.51
N ILE A 31 12.06 -37.25 -14.36
CA ILE A 31 12.39 -35.90 -13.88
C ILE A 31 11.55 -35.55 -12.67
N GLU A 32 12.21 -35.06 -11.62
CA GLU A 32 11.54 -34.50 -10.45
C GLU A 32 11.25 -33.01 -10.67
N VAL A 33 9.99 -32.63 -10.61
CA VAL A 33 9.52 -31.25 -10.74
C VAL A 33 9.01 -30.78 -9.39
N THR A 34 9.65 -29.75 -8.83
CA THR A 34 9.19 -29.06 -7.62
C THR A 34 8.64 -27.69 -7.99
N ILE A 35 7.32 -27.54 -7.86
CA ILE A 35 6.62 -26.25 -7.93
C ILE A 35 6.34 -25.81 -6.49
N SER A 36 6.90 -24.66 -6.10
CA SER A 36 6.60 -24.02 -4.82
C SER A 36 5.26 -23.28 -4.92
N ASN A 37 4.34 -23.58 -4.03
CA ASN A 37 3.07 -22.85 -3.91
C ASN A 37 3.30 -21.49 -3.22
N VAL A 38 3.87 -20.54 -3.94
CA VAL A 38 4.05 -19.18 -3.43
C VAL A 38 2.71 -18.45 -3.42
N THR A 39 2.45 -17.74 -2.34
CA THR A 39 1.34 -16.80 -2.23
C THR A 39 1.89 -15.39 -2.10
N VAL A 40 1.29 -14.45 -2.82
CA VAL A 40 1.63 -13.03 -2.76
C VAL A 40 0.40 -12.28 -2.29
N SER A 41 0.56 -11.47 -1.26
CA SER A 41 -0.51 -10.64 -0.70
C SER A 41 -0.04 -9.20 -0.60
N LEU A 42 -0.96 -8.27 -0.82
CA LEU A 42 -0.71 -6.85 -0.76
C LEU A 42 -1.58 -6.23 0.32
N ALA A 43 -0.98 -5.39 1.16
CA ALA A 43 -1.68 -4.66 2.20
C ALA A 43 -1.19 -3.22 2.31
N GLU A 44 -2.08 -2.32 2.72
CA GLU A 44 -1.74 -0.95 3.13
C GLU A 44 -1.21 -0.97 4.57
N THR A 45 -0.02 -0.41 4.78
CA THR A 45 0.69 -0.35 6.07
C THR A 45 1.14 1.09 6.37
N GLU A 46 1.79 1.28 7.52
CA GLU A 46 2.37 2.58 7.92
C GLU A 46 3.46 3.09 6.96
N ASN A 47 4.08 2.19 6.20
CA ASN A 47 5.15 2.53 5.28
C ASN A 47 4.69 2.65 3.82
N GLY A 48 3.38 2.58 3.55
CA GLY A 48 2.81 2.58 2.19
C GLY A 48 2.13 1.25 1.85
N LEU A 49 2.28 0.77 0.62
CA LEU A 49 1.81 -0.56 0.25
C LEU A 49 2.94 -1.57 0.42
N GLU A 50 2.67 -2.68 1.09
CA GLU A 50 3.66 -3.71 1.39
C GLU A 50 3.20 -5.08 0.85
N ALA A 51 4.06 -5.66 0.02
CA ALA A 51 3.89 -6.99 -0.55
C ALA A 51 4.50 -8.03 0.40
N THR A 52 3.72 -9.05 0.76
CA THR A 52 4.17 -10.17 1.59
C THR A 52 4.10 -11.47 0.80
N ILE A 53 5.18 -12.25 0.87
CA ILE A 53 5.32 -13.53 0.18
C ILE A 53 5.43 -14.67 1.19
N ASP A 54 4.63 -15.72 1.01
CA ASP A 54 4.71 -16.95 1.80
C ASP A 54 4.67 -18.20 0.89
N PRO A 55 5.70 -19.07 0.92
CA PRO A 55 6.96 -18.91 1.65
C PRO A 55 7.87 -17.85 1.03
N ILE A 56 8.75 -17.25 1.84
CA ILE A 56 9.74 -16.27 1.35
C ILE A 56 10.68 -16.94 0.35
N VAL A 57 10.71 -16.41 -0.87
CA VAL A 57 11.60 -16.80 -1.97
C VAL A 57 12.25 -15.57 -2.59
N SER A 58 13.32 -15.76 -3.34
CA SER A 58 14.00 -14.66 -4.05
C SER A 58 13.32 -14.39 -5.39
N GLY A 59 13.20 -13.12 -5.75
CA GLY A 59 12.62 -12.67 -7.01
C GLY A 59 12.47 -11.16 -7.05
N ASP A 60 11.83 -10.67 -8.09
CA ASP A 60 11.64 -9.26 -8.40
C ASP A 60 10.16 -8.84 -8.25
N TYR A 61 9.92 -7.56 -7.95
CA TYR A 61 8.58 -6.98 -7.82
C TYR A 61 8.33 -5.99 -8.95
N THR A 62 7.19 -6.12 -9.63
CA THR A 62 6.71 -5.15 -10.61
C THR A 62 5.33 -4.66 -10.20
N TRP A 63 5.20 -3.35 -10.03
CA TRP A 63 4.00 -2.71 -9.49
C TRP A 63 3.11 -2.14 -10.61
N TYR A 64 1.79 -2.27 -10.43
CA TYR A 64 0.80 -1.83 -11.41
C TYR A 64 -0.36 -1.11 -10.74
N THR A 65 -1.00 -0.20 -11.49
CA THR A 65 -2.34 0.27 -11.18
C THR A 65 -3.38 -0.80 -11.56
N CYS A 66 -4.56 -0.75 -10.95
CA CYS A 66 -5.66 -1.66 -11.32
C CYS A 66 -6.19 -1.41 -12.76
N ASP A 67 -5.76 -0.34 -13.42
CA ASP A 67 -5.98 -0.08 -14.86
C ASP A 67 -4.88 -0.72 -15.76
N ASN A 68 -4.01 -1.56 -15.18
CA ASN A 68 -2.89 -2.24 -15.85
C ASN A 68 -1.76 -1.31 -16.34
N ASP A 69 -1.62 -0.12 -15.77
CA ASP A 69 -0.46 0.74 -16.02
C ASP A 69 0.69 0.39 -15.07
N GLU A 70 1.88 0.15 -15.63
CA GLU A 70 3.09 -0.14 -14.86
C GLU A 70 3.58 1.11 -14.12
N ILE A 71 4.08 0.92 -12.89
CA ILE A 71 4.70 1.96 -12.08
C ILE A 71 6.23 1.81 -12.16
N PRO A 72 6.90 2.56 -13.05
CA PRO A 72 8.34 2.42 -13.20
C PRO A 72 9.08 2.93 -11.96
N GLY A 73 10.13 2.20 -11.57
CA GLY A 73 11.06 2.60 -10.51
C GLY A 73 10.72 2.10 -9.11
N VAL A 74 9.66 1.31 -8.96
CA VAL A 74 9.35 0.58 -7.71
C VAL A 74 9.65 -0.89 -7.93
N THR A 75 10.76 -1.38 -7.36
CA THR A 75 11.22 -2.78 -7.53
C THR A 75 11.34 -3.54 -6.21
N GLU A 76 11.10 -2.84 -5.10
CA GLU A 76 11.14 -3.41 -3.76
C GLU A 76 9.75 -3.94 -3.35
N ALA A 77 9.72 -4.72 -2.27
CA ALA A 77 8.48 -5.23 -1.67
C ALA A 77 7.59 -4.11 -1.07
N ILE A 78 8.10 -2.89 -0.92
CA ILE A 78 7.37 -1.75 -0.36
C ILE A 78 7.29 -0.62 -1.39
N TYR A 79 6.07 -0.18 -1.68
CA TYR A 79 5.80 1.05 -2.40
C TYR A 79 5.43 2.18 -1.41
N ALA A 80 6.39 3.07 -1.14
CA ALA A 80 6.29 4.04 -0.05
C ALA A 80 5.43 5.29 -0.33
N ASN A 81 5.17 5.61 -1.60
CA ASN A 81 4.47 6.83 -1.99
C ASN A 81 3.32 6.55 -2.99
N PRO A 82 2.36 5.67 -2.65
CA PRO A 82 1.24 5.39 -3.52
C PRO A 82 0.23 6.55 -3.49
N THR A 83 -0.49 6.78 -4.59
CA THR A 83 -1.43 7.89 -4.68
C THR A 83 -2.72 7.55 -3.93
N ILE A 84 -3.19 8.47 -3.07
CA ILE A 84 -4.43 8.27 -2.31
C ILE A 84 -5.64 8.23 -3.27
N GLY A 85 -6.52 7.26 -3.06
CA GLY A 85 -7.69 7.02 -3.90
C GLY A 85 -7.42 6.16 -5.13
N GLU A 86 -6.16 5.86 -5.43
CA GLU A 86 -5.77 4.96 -6.52
C GLU A 86 -5.70 3.50 -6.04
N CYS A 87 -5.86 2.58 -6.99
CA CYS A 87 -5.86 1.14 -6.78
C CYS A 87 -4.60 0.52 -7.38
N TYR A 88 -3.99 -0.42 -6.64
CA TYR A 88 -2.72 -1.03 -7.00
C TYR A 88 -2.71 -2.55 -6.77
N TYR A 89 -1.89 -3.24 -7.54
CA TYR A 89 -1.48 -4.63 -7.30
C TYR A 89 -0.01 -4.82 -7.67
N VAL A 90 0.59 -5.93 -7.25
CA VAL A 90 1.98 -6.26 -7.54
C VAL A 90 2.06 -7.65 -8.18
N ILE A 91 2.98 -7.78 -9.15
CA ILE A 91 3.41 -9.06 -9.72
C ILE A 91 4.79 -9.36 -9.16
N PHE A 92 4.92 -10.53 -8.56
CA PHE A 92 6.21 -11.07 -8.14
C PHE A 92 6.68 -12.10 -9.17
N THR A 93 7.95 -12.00 -9.57
CA THR A 93 8.56 -12.91 -10.55
C THR A 93 9.80 -13.56 -9.93
N ASP A 94 9.88 -14.89 -9.90
CA ASP A 94 11.07 -15.59 -9.40
C ASP A 94 12.20 -15.69 -10.44
N GLU A 95 13.32 -16.33 -10.05
CA GLU A 95 14.47 -16.57 -10.93
C GLU A 95 14.18 -17.53 -12.10
N TYR A 96 13.03 -18.21 -12.09
CA TYR A 96 12.59 -19.16 -13.10
C TYR A 96 11.46 -18.59 -13.98
N ASP A 97 11.26 -17.26 -13.96
CA ASP A 97 10.23 -16.53 -14.70
C ASP A 97 8.79 -16.97 -14.36
N CYS A 98 8.57 -17.50 -13.15
CA CYS A 98 7.22 -17.78 -12.65
C CYS A 98 6.64 -16.51 -12.03
N GLU A 99 5.39 -16.18 -12.40
CA GLU A 99 4.72 -14.97 -11.95
C GLU A 99 3.57 -15.27 -10.98
N TRP A 100 3.47 -14.47 -9.92
CA TRP A 100 2.36 -14.49 -8.97
C TRP A 100 1.79 -13.10 -8.79
N VAL A 101 0.47 -12.99 -8.87
CA VAL A 101 -0.26 -11.73 -8.75
C VAL A 101 -0.86 -11.61 -7.35
N SER A 102 -0.70 -10.45 -6.72
CA SER A 102 -1.32 -10.14 -5.44
C SER A 102 -2.82 -9.88 -5.54
N ASN A 103 -3.49 -9.73 -4.40
CA ASN A 103 -4.77 -9.01 -4.35
C ASN A 103 -4.60 -7.53 -4.72
N GLU A 104 -5.69 -6.91 -5.16
CA GLU A 104 -5.77 -5.47 -5.38
C GLU A 104 -6.03 -4.73 -4.07
N VAL A 105 -5.45 -3.54 -3.92
CA VAL A 105 -5.64 -2.66 -2.75
C VAL A 105 -5.85 -1.22 -3.23
N THR A 106 -6.93 -0.60 -2.79
CA THR A 106 -7.16 0.84 -2.94
C THR A 106 -6.56 1.57 -1.75
N VAL A 107 -5.75 2.60 -2.01
CA VAL A 107 -5.14 3.44 -0.97
C VAL A 107 -6.22 4.32 -0.37
N THR A 108 -6.64 3.99 0.84
CA THR A 108 -7.74 4.72 1.51
C THR A 108 -7.22 5.79 2.45
N SER A 109 -6.02 5.58 2.98
CA SER A 109 -5.29 6.53 3.80
C SER A 109 -3.92 5.94 4.02
N ILE A 110 -2.87 6.54 3.43
CA ILE A 110 -1.50 6.29 3.91
C ILE A 110 -1.59 6.54 5.41
N ALA A 111 -1.41 5.50 6.22
CA ALA A 111 -1.57 5.60 7.66
C ALA A 111 -0.82 6.84 8.11
N ASN A 112 -1.63 7.80 8.55
CA ASN A 112 -1.27 9.20 8.60
C ASN A 112 -0.17 9.30 9.65
N ASN A 113 1.09 9.29 9.21
CA ASN A 113 2.14 9.91 9.95
C ASN A 113 1.71 11.37 10.00
N GLN A 114 0.96 11.76 11.06
CA GLN A 114 0.62 13.14 11.32
C GLN A 114 1.96 13.87 11.31
N ILE A 115 2.32 14.45 10.17
CA ILE A 115 2.99 15.72 10.20
C ILE A 115 1.86 16.63 10.67
N PRO A 116 1.85 17.09 11.95
CA PRO A 116 0.90 18.11 12.33
C PRO A 116 1.11 19.27 11.37
N ILE A 117 0.18 19.45 10.43
CA ILE A 117 0.23 20.55 9.46
C ILE A 117 0.19 21.90 10.17
N ALA A 118 -0.28 21.89 11.43
CA ALA A 118 -0.25 23.01 12.34
C ALA A 118 -0.06 22.56 13.79
N ASN A 119 0.65 23.36 14.58
CA ASN A 119 0.60 23.35 16.03
C ASN A 119 -0.52 24.30 16.49
N VAL A 120 -1.39 23.83 17.39
CA VAL A 120 -2.47 24.66 17.95
C VAL A 120 -2.26 24.80 19.45
N TYR A 121 -2.04 26.03 19.93
CA TYR A 121 -1.73 26.28 21.34
C TYR A 121 -2.07 27.71 21.80
N PRO A 122 -2.34 27.91 23.11
CA PRO A 122 -2.70 26.88 24.07
C PRO A 122 -4.15 26.42 23.86
N VAL A 123 -4.40 25.12 24.04
CA VAL A 123 -5.76 24.56 24.14
C VAL A 123 -5.81 23.73 25.42
N PRO A 124 -6.69 24.03 26.40
CA PRO A 124 -7.73 25.08 26.41
C PRO A 124 -7.19 26.51 26.64
N THR A 125 -7.93 27.53 26.20
CA THR A 125 -7.62 28.95 26.40
C THR A 125 -8.89 29.77 26.50
N ASP A 126 -8.87 30.83 27.32
CA ASP A 126 -10.01 31.73 27.53
C ASP A 126 -9.88 33.03 26.72
N ASN A 127 -8.74 33.23 26.05
CA ASN A 127 -8.42 34.50 25.38
C ASN A 127 -8.07 34.29 23.92
N GLU A 128 -6.95 33.62 23.62
CA GLU A 128 -6.44 33.49 22.26
C GLU A 128 -5.93 32.08 21.98
N VAL A 129 -6.21 31.57 20.79
CA VAL A 129 -5.64 30.33 20.22
C VAL A 129 -4.67 30.73 19.10
N THR A 130 -3.47 30.15 19.11
CA THR A 130 -2.50 30.29 18.01
C THR A 130 -2.45 29.02 17.19
N ILE A 131 -2.48 29.17 15.87
CA ILE A 131 -2.30 28.11 14.87
C ILE A 131 -1.00 28.45 14.12
N GLU A 132 -0.03 27.55 14.19
CA GLU A 132 1.27 27.70 13.56
C GLU A 132 1.50 26.55 12.59
N LEU A 133 1.48 26.84 11.29
CA LEU A 133 1.66 25.87 10.22
C LEU A 133 3.09 25.33 10.21
N ILE A 134 3.24 24.03 10.02
CA ILE A 134 4.54 23.38 9.88
C ILE A 134 4.82 23.20 8.40
N ASN A 135 5.87 23.86 7.90
CA ASN A 135 6.32 23.81 6.50
C ASN A 135 5.32 24.31 5.44
N ASN A 136 4.30 25.08 5.84
CA ASN A 136 3.30 25.67 4.95
C ASN A 136 3.08 27.14 5.31
N ASN A 137 2.75 27.95 4.31
CA ASN A 137 2.47 29.38 4.49
C ASN A 137 1.03 29.75 4.09
N ASN A 138 0.23 28.78 3.67
CA ASN A 138 -1.17 28.98 3.32
C ASN A 138 -2.05 27.85 3.84
N ALA A 139 -3.20 28.21 4.39
CA ALA A 139 -4.21 27.26 4.86
C ALA A 139 -5.56 27.95 5.02
N ASP A 140 -6.64 27.19 4.84
CA ASP A 140 -7.97 27.61 5.27
C ASP A 140 -8.26 26.98 6.64
N VAL A 141 -8.49 27.83 7.64
CA VAL A 141 -8.80 27.44 9.02
C VAL A 141 -10.29 27.55 9.26
N TYR A 142 -10.90 26.50 9.78
CA TYR A 142 -12.31 26.47 10.15
C TYR A 142 -12.45 26.22 11.66
N LEU A 143 -13.20 27.08 12.33
CA LEU A 143 -13.54 26.95 13.75
C LEU A 143 -14.95 26.38 13.87
N TYR A 144 -15.09 25.27 14.58
CA TYR A 144 -16.38 24.62 14.85
C TYR A 144 -16.71 24.67 16.33
N ASP A 145 -18.00 24.73 16.65
CA ASP A 145 -18.49 24.52 18.01
C ASP A 145 -18.58 23.02 18.35
N MET A 146 -18.93 22.72 19.60
CA MET A 146 -19.12 21.35 20.09
C MET A 146 -20.32 20.61 19.46
N LEU A 147 -21.18 21.31 18.72
CA LEU A 147 -22.30 20.74 17.96
C LEU A 147 -21.92 20.55 16.48
N GLY A 148 -20.67 20.85 16.09
CA GLY A 148 -20.18 20.76 14.72
C GLY A 148 -20.63 21.91 13.82
N GLN A 149 -21.18 23.00 14.38
CA GLN A 149 -21.55 24.17 13.60
C GLN A 149 -20.33 25.06 13.35
N LEU A 150 -20.18 25.53 12.12
CA LEU A 150 -19.12 26.45 11.73
C LEU A 150 -19.33 27.79 12.45
N VAL A 151 -18.40 28.15 13.34
CA VAL A 151 -18.39 29.40 14.09
C VAL A 151 -17.70 30.48 13.27
N ASN A 152 -16.56 30.17 12.66
CA ASN A 152 -15.83 31.11 11.81
C ASN A 152 -14.86 30.41 10.86
N SER A 153 -14.41 31.11 9.83
CA SER A 153 -13.34 30.64 8.93
C SER A 153 -12.32 31.75 8.66
N TYR A 154 -11.05 31.38 8.63
CA TYR A 154 -9.92 32.29 8.37
C TYR A 154 -9.07 31.75 7.25
N LYS A 155 -8.63 32.64 6.37
CA LYS A 155 -7.62 32.31 5.37
C LYS A 155 -6.25 32.76 5.87
N MET A 156 -5.30 31.85 5.92
CA MET A 156 -3.91 32.12 6.27
C MET A 156 -3.12 32.33 4.98
N ASP A 157 -2.42 33.46 4.91
CA ASP A 157 -1.39 33.75 3.89
C ASP A 157 0.02 33.83 4.53
N ASP A 158 0.13 33.46 5.81
CA ASP A 158 1.37 33.39 6.59
C ASP A 158 1.38 32.08 7.41
N ALA A 159 2.56 31.68 7.89
CA ALA A 159 2.76 30.46 8.66
C ALA A 159 2.14 30.50 10.07
N LYS A 160 1.67 31.66 10.54
CA LYS A 160 1.13 31.84 11.90
C LYS A 160 -0.13 32.69 11.92
N LEU A 161 -1.17 32.22 12.62
CA LEU A 161 -2.42 32.93 12.85
C LEU A 161 -2.77 32.88 14.34
N THR A 162 -3.12 34.03 14.90
CA THR A 162 -3.66 34.12 16.26
C THR A 162 -5.12 34.55 16.19
N ILE A 163 -5.99 33.79 16.85
CA ILE A 163 -7.44 33.97 16.87
C ILE A 163 -7.86 34.31 18.29
N ASP A 164 -8.50 35.47 18.46
CA ASP A 164 -9.15 35.86 19.71
C ASP A 164 -10.45 35.04 19.89
N VAL A 165 -10.45 34.17 20.90
CA VAL A 165 -11.55 33.30 21.29
C VAL A 165 -12.27 33.79 22.55
N SER A 166 -11.87 34.93 23.12
CA SER A 166 -12.47 35.48 24.36
C SER A 166 -13.98 35.76 24.25
N ARG A 167 -14.45 35.99 23.03
CA ARG A 167 -15.87 36.23 22.70
C ARG A 167 -16.59 35.01 22.17
N LEU A 168 -15.89 33.88 21.98
CA LEU A 168 -16.39 32.64 21.38
C LEU A 168 -16.84 31.62 22.45
N SER A 169 -17.33 32.10 23.59
CA SER A 169 -17.68 31.32 24.78
C SER A 169 -18.77 30.25 24.53
N GLY A 170 -18.38 29.13 23.94
CA GLY A 170 -19.05 27.84 24.03
C GLY A 170 -18.61 27.12 25.29
N THR A 171 -19.57 26.75 26.13
CA THR A 171 -19.37 26.16 27.46
C THR A 171 -18.56 24.86 27.40
N HIS A 172 -17.56 24.73 28.29
CA HIS A 172 -16.61 23.61 28.37
C HIS A 172 -17.28 22.22 28.37
N ALA A 173 -16.94 21.38 27.39
CA ALA A 173 -17.09 19.93 27.51
C ALA A 173 -15.72 19.31 27.82
N LYS A 174 -15.56 18.93 29.08
CA LYS A 174 -14.43 18.15 29.62
C LYS A 174 -14.46 16.76 28.98
N SER A 175 -13.56 16.48 28.04
CA SER A 175 -13.36 15.10 27.55
C SER A 175 -12.54 14.34 28.60
N SER A 176 -13.22 13.52 29.40
CA SER A 176 -12.60 12.39 30.08
C SER A 176 -12.59 11.22 29.11
N ILE A 177 -11.39 10.69 28.85
CA ILE A 177 -11.16 9.41 28.18
C ILE A 177 -11.72 8.29 29.08
N CYS A 178 -12.74 7.61 28.58
CA CYS A 178 -12.98 6.15 28.58
C CYS A 178 -14.19 5.87 27.69
#